data_AF-A0A7Y5VC67-F1
#
_entry.id   AF-A0A7Y5VC67-F1
#
_cell.length_a   1.000
_cell.length_b   1.000
_cell.length_c   1.000
_cell.angle_alpha   90.00
_cell.angle_beta   90.00
_cell.angle_gamma   90.00
#
_symmetry.space_group_name_H-M   'P 1'
#
loop_
_entity.id
_entity.type
_entity.pdbx_description
1 polymer ?
#
loop_
_entity_poly.entity_id
_entity_poly.type
_entity_poly.pdbx_seq_one_letter_code
_entity_poly.pdbx_strand_id
1 'polypeptide(L)'
;GGQQQRLMIARALIHEPSVIFLDEPTVGLDPQARLSLWEILRELHAAGRTIVMTTHYMEEADQLCDRIAIVDRGTLLALDTPAALKERAPGGTLVTLTLDGDASESAAAARAVPGVDRVETEGRTLRAYSQRGGEIIPALIKAAEGAHRSVKDIQLREPSLETLFISLTGRTLE
;
A
#
# COMPACT_ATOMS: atom_id res chain seq x y z
N GLY A 1 20.97 -8.29 -17.31
CA GLY A 1 21.57 -8.20 -15.96
C GLY A 1 21.76 -6.74 -15.57
N GLY A 2 22.03 -6.44 -14.28
CA GLY A 2 22.03 -5.07 -13.75
C GLY A 2 22.96 -4.06 -14.46
N GLN A 3 24.11 -4.49 -14.99
CA GLN A 3 25.02 -3.61 -15.75
C GLN A 3 24.44 -3.17 -17.11
N GLN A 4 23.67 -4.04 -17.76
CA GLN A 4 23.01 -3.72 -19.02
C GLN A 4 21.90 -2.68 -18.83
N GLN A 5 21.17 -2.76 -17.71
CA GLN A 5 20.14 -1.79 -17.36
C GLN A 5 20.74 -0.42 -17.04
N ARG A 6 21.83 -0.38 -16.25
CA ARG A 6 22.58 0.87 -15.96
C ARG A 6 23.09 1.53 -17.24
N LEU A 7 23.61 0.76 -18.19
CA LEU A 7 24.04 1.29 -19.49
C LEU A 7 22.88 1.86 -20.30
N MET A 8 21.72 1.20 -20.30
CA MET A 8 20.53 1.69 -21.01
C MET A 8 20.02 3.01 -20.43
N ILE A 9 20.02 3.15 -19.10
CA ILE A 9 19.66 4.41 -18.43
C ILE A 9 20.69 5.49 -18.72
N ALA A 10 21.99 5.18 -18.58
CA ALA A 10 23.05 6.13 -18.92
C ALA A 10 22.90 6.62 -20.36
N ARG A 11 22.63 5.72 -21.32
CA ARG A 11 22.38 6.08 -22.71
C ARG A 11 21.16 7.01 -22.87
N ALA A 12 20.07 6.73 -22.16
CA ALA A 12 18.88 7.57 -22.18
C ALA A 12 19.15 8.97 -21.61
N LEU A 13 20.15 9.13 -20.74
CA LEU A 13 20.46 10.39 -20.08
C LEU A 13 21.51 11.26 -20.79
N ILE A 14 22.27 10.71 -21.74
CA ILE A 14 23.38 11.43 -22.42
C ILE A 14 22.94 12.76 -23.04
N HIS A 15 21.70 12.85 -23.52
CA HIS A 15 21.16 14.03 -24.19
C HIS A 15 20.35 14.95 -23.25
N GLU A 16 20.45 14.72 -21.94
CA GLU A 16 19.77 15.49 -20.89
C GLU A 16 18.27 15.74 -21.17
N PRO A 17 17.48 14.68 -21.41
CA PRO A 17 16.07 14.85 -21.73
C PRO A 17 15.30 15.50 -20.59
N SER A 18 14.34 16.35 -20.95
CA SER A 18 13.36 16.89 -20.00
C SER A 18 12.35 15.82 -19.54
N VAL A 19 12.08 14.81 -20.38
CA VAL A 19 11.14 13.71 -20.11
C VAL A 19 11.78 12.36 -20.46
N ILE A 20 11.74 11.43 -19.51
CA ILE A 20 12.30 10.08 -19.64
C ILE A 20 11.16 9.08 -19.61
N PHE A 21 11.11 8.17 -20.58
CA PHE A 21 10.15 7.06 -20.62
C PHE A 21 10.84 5.75 -20.29
N LEU A 22 10.31 5.01 -19.33
CA LEU A 22 10.86 3.73 -18.87
C LEU A 22 9.77 2.66 -18.91
N ASP A 23 9.98 1.61 -19.69
CA ASP A 23 9.07 0.47 -19.72
C ASP A 23 9.59 -0.62 -18.78
N GLU A 24 8.86 -0.88 -17.68
CA GLU A 24 9.18 -1.94 -16.70
C GLU A 24 10.65 -1.91 -16.22
N PRO A 25 11.12 -0.78 -15.66
CA PRO A 25 12.55 -0.50 -15.47
C PRO A 25 13.29 -1.47 -14.55
N THR A 26 12.58 -2.17 -13.66
CA THR A 26 13.17 -3.07 -12.66
C THR A 26 12.94 -4.55 -12.95
N VAL A 27 12.29 -4.89 -14.06
CA VAL A 27 12.05 -6.28 -14.44
C VAL A 27 13.36 -7.02 -14.69
N GLY A 28 13.48 -8.22 -14.12
CA GLY A 28 14.68 -9.05 -14.24
C GLY A 28 15.91 -8.54 -13.47
N LEU A 29 15.74 -7.52 -12.61
CA LEU A 29 16.76 -7.10 -11.66
C LEU A 29 16.63 -7.88 -10.34
N ASP A 30 17.78 -8.21 -9.77
CA ASP A 30 17.85 -8.66 -8.38
C ASP A 30 17.49 -7.52 -7.40
N PRO A 31 17.20 -7.84 -6.13
CA PRO A 31 16.78 -6.83 -5.15
C PRO A 31 17.76 -5.66 -4.98
N GLN A 32 19.07 -5.90 -5.02
CA GLN A 32 20.07 -4.84 -4.85
C GLN A 32 20.13 -3.92 -6.06
N ALA A 33 20.11 -4.49 -7.28
CA ALA A 33 20.07 -3.71 -8.50
C ALA A 33 18.79 -2.86 -8.62
N ARG A 34 17.65 -3.36 -8.14
CA ARG A 34 16.38 -2.61 -8.07
C ARG A 34 16.50 -1.37 -7.19
N LEU A 35 17.01 -1.53 -5.96
CA LEU A 35 17.19 -0.42 -5.03
C LEU A 35 18.15 0.65 -5.58
N SER A 36 19.27 0.22 -6.18
CA SER A 36 20.18 1.17 -6.86
C SER A 36 19.51 1.92 -8.00
N LEU A 37 18.62 1.28 -8.75
CA LEU A 37 17.88 1.93 -9.82
C LEU A 37 16.92 2.99 -9.25
N TRP A 38 16.19 2.63 -8.19
CA TRP A 38 15.28 3.56 -7.51
C TRP A 38 15.99 4.83 -7.02
N GLU A 39 17.20 4.70 -6.48
CA GLU A 39 18.03 5.85 -6.09
C GLU A 39 18.35 6.75 -7.29
N ILE A 40 18.78 6.18 -8.41
CA ILE A 40 19.07 6.93 -9.65
C ILE A 40 17.82 7.67 -10.15
N LEU A 41 16.65 7.01 -10.16
CA LEU A 41 15.40 7.64 -10.61
C LEU A 41 15.00 8.81 -9.71
N ARG A 42 15.19 8.67 -8.39
CA ARG A 42 14.95 9.77 -7.43
C ARG A 42 15.88 10.95 -7.65
N GLU A 43 17.17 10.69 -7.88
CA GLU A 43 18.15 11.76 -8.17
C GLU A 43 17.82 12.51 -9.46
N LEU A 44 17.41 11.79 -10.50
CA LEU A 44 16.99 12.39 -11.76
C LEU A 44 15.75 13.27 -11.57
N HIS A 45 14.74 12.76 -10.88
CA HIS A 45 13.54 13.52 -10.57
C HIS A 45 13.84 14.77 -9.74
N ALA A 46 14.63 14.64 -8.67
CA ALA A 46 15.02 15.75 -7.80
C ALA A 46 15.78 16.85 -8.54
N ALA A 47 16.50 16.49 -9.61
CA ALA A 47 17.19 17.43 -10.48
C ALA A 47 16.31 17.96 -11.64
N GLY A 48 14.99 17.81 -11.55
CA GLY A 48 14.00 18.46 -12.41
C GLY A 48 13.60 17.68 -13.67
N ARG A 49 14.00 16.41 -13.79
CA ARG A 49 13.57 15.55 -14.91
C ARG A 49 12.18 14.97 -14.64
N THR A 50 11.33 14.96 -15.67
CA THR A 50 10.05 14.24 -15.62
C THR A 50 10.26 12.79 -16.02
N ILE A 51 9.73 11.85 -15.24
CA ILE A 51 9.84 10.41 -15.53
C ILE A 51 8.42 9.86 -15.71
N VAL A 52 8.21 9.17 -16.82
CA VAL A 52 7.00 8.38 -17.06
C VAL A 52 7.44 6.93 -17.12
N MET A 53 6.90 6.09 -16.23
CA MET A 53 7.22 4.68 -16.23
C MET A 53 5.98 3.79 -16.12
N THR A 54 6.09 2.61 -16.72
CA THR A 54 5.16 1.52 -16.54
C THR A 54 5.78 0.53 -15.56
N THR A 55 4.96 0.00 -14.66
CA THR A 55 5.35 -1.06 -13.75
C THR A 55 4.12 -1.85 -13.34
N HIS A 56 4.28 -3.16 -13.18
CA HIS A 56 3.30 -4.01 -12.51
C HIS A 56 3.62 -4.22 -11.02
N TYR A 57 4.72 -3.65 -10.52
CA TYR A 57 5.06 -3.68 -9.10
C TYR A 57 4.45 -2.49 -8.36
N MET A 58 3.40 -2.74 -7.59
CA MET A 58 2.70 -1.67 -6.85
C MET A 58 3.61 -0.96 -5.84
N GLU A 59 4.58 -1.65 -5.25
CA GLU A 59 5.57 -1.06 -4.36
C GLU A 59 6.44 -0.02 -5.07
N GLU A 60 6.85 -0.29 -6.31
CA GLU A 60 7.63 0.64 -7.11
C GLU A 60 6.83 1.92 -7.42
N ALA A 61 5.58 1.75 -7.83
CA ALA A 61 4.69 2.87 -8.08
C ALA A 61 4.46 3.71 -6.81
N ASP A 62 4.23 3.07 -5.64
CA ASP A 62 4.02 3.77 -4.36
C ASP A 62 5.28 4.52 -3.90
N GLN A 63 6.48 3.99 -4.17
CA GLN A 63 7.75 4.49 -3.66
C GLN A 63 8.43 5.55 -4.55
N LEU A 64 8.07 5.63 -5.83
CA LEU A 64 8.75 6.48 -6.81
C LEU A 64 7.84 7.49 -7.50
N CYS A 65 6.53 7.26 -7.59
CA CYS A 65 5.65 8.09 -8.39
C CYS A 65 4.94 9.15 -7.55
N ASP A 66 4.94 10.40 -8.04
CA ASP A 66 4.08 11.46 -7.48
C ASP A 66 2.59 11.22 -7.80
N ARG A 67 2.33 10.57 -8.94
CA ARG A 67 0.99 10.23 -9.45
C ARG A 67 1.02 8.88 -10.14
N ILE A 68 -0.05 8.12 -9.98
CA ILE A 68 -0.18 6.77 -10.52
C ILE A 68 -1.44 6.70 -11.39
N ALA A 69 -1.29 6.18 -12.60
CA ALA A 69 -2.37 5.83 -13.49
C ALA A 69 -2.60 4.31 -13.42
N ILE A 70 -3.78 3.87 -12.99
CA ILE A 70 -4.16 2.45 -13.04
C ILE A 70 -4.87 2.19 -14.37
N VAL A 71 -4.33 1.28 -15.17
CA VAL A 71 -4.85 0.93 -16.49
C VAL A 71 -5.17 -0.58 -16.54
N ASP A 72 -6.36 -0.94 -17.02
CA ASP A 72 -6.74 -2.32 -17.35
C ASP A 72 -7.36 -2.35 -18.75
N ARG A 73 -6.98 -3.33 -19.57
CA ARG A 73 -7.54 -3.53 -20.92
C ARG A 73 -7.64 -2.24 -21.76
N GLY A 74 -6.59 -1.43 -21.72
CA GLY A 74 -6.52 -0.16 -22.48
C GLY A 74 -7.37 0.98 -21.93
N THR A 75 -7.99 0.81 -20.76
CA THR A 75 -8.85 1.82 -20.12
C THR A 75 -8.18 2.33 -18.84
N LEU A 76 -8.16 3.65 -18.67
CA LEU A 76 -7.72 4.30 -17.43
C LEU A 76 -8.82 4.17 -16.37
N LEU A 77 -8.55 3.39 -15.32
CA LEU A 77 -9.50 3.15 -14.23
C LEU A 77 -9.37 4.18 -13.10
N ALA A 78 -8.16 4.67 -12.84
CA ALA A 78 -7.90 5.66 -11.81
C ALA A 78 -6.63 6.46 -12.12
N LEU A 79 -6.58 7.71 -11.69
CA LEU A 79 -5.41 8.57 -11.78
C LEU A 79 -5.38 9.53 -10.60
N ASP A 80 -4.42 9.35 -9.69
CA ASP A 80 -4.26 10.23 -8.52
C ASP A 80 -2.87 10.06 -7.89
N THR A 81 -2.59 10.77 -6.80
CA THR A 81 -1.44 10.51 -5.92
C THR A 81 -1.54 9.12 -5.27
N PRO A 82 -0.41 8.49 -4.90
CA PRO A 82 -0.44 7.19 -4.23
C PRO A 82 -1.29 7.20 -2.95
N ALA A 83 -1.22 8.27 -2.15
CA ALA A 83 -2.01 8.43 -0.94
C ALA A 83 -3.53 8.46 -1.22
N ALA A 84 -3.96 9.32 -2.15
CA ALA A 84 -5.37 9.43 -2.52
C ALA A 84 -5.92 8.15 -3.17
N LEU A 85 -5.08 7.40 -3.91
CA LEU A 85 -5.47 6.08 -4.41
C LEU A 85 -5.64 5.08 -3.27
N LYS A 86 -4.71 5.02 -2.30
CA LYS A 86 -4.84 4.12 -1.14
C LYS A 86 -6.10 4.41 -0.33
N GLU A 87 -6.48 5.67 -0.14
CA GLU A 87 -7.75 6.04 0.53
C GLU A 87 -9.01 5.53 -0.19
N ARG A 88 -8.94 5.34 -1.51
CA ARG A 88 -10.04 4.79 -2.31
C ARG A 88 -10.12 3.27 -2.24
N ALA A 89 -9.10 2.59 -1.71
CA ALA A 89 -9.10 1.14 -1.64
C ALA A 89 -10.21 0.65 -0.69
N PRO A 90 -10.99 -0.39 -1.08
CA PRO A 90 -12.03 -0.91 -0.22
C PRO A 90 -11.44 -1.57 1.03
N GLY A 91 -12.21 -1.57 2.11
CA GLY A 91 -11.84 -2.20 3.38
C GLY A 91 -11.13 -1.27 4.37
N GLY A 92 -10.69 -0.08 3.94
CA GLY A 92 -10.07 0.91 4.82
C GLY A 92 -8.81 0.37 5.53
N THR A 93 -8.49 0.96 6.66
CA THR A 93 -7.45 0.49 7.57
C THR A 93 -7.93 -0.69 8.41
N LEU A 94 -7.12 -1.74 8.48
CA LEU A 94 -7.34 -2.90 9.33
C LEU A 94 -6.51 -2.76 10.62
N VAL A 95 -7.19 -2.70 11.76
CA VAL A 95 -6.58 -2.81 13.08
C VAL A 95 -6.75 -4.24 13.59
N THR A 96 -5.65 -4.91 13.89
CA THR A 96 -5.65 -6.27 14.45
C THR A 96 -5.15 -6.21 15.88
N LEU A 97 -5.96 -6.65 16.83
CA LEU A 97 -5.58 -6.83 18.23
C LEU A 97 -5.43 -8.31 18.53
N THR A 98 -4.33 -8.69 19.18
CA THR A 98 -4.19 -10.01 19.80
C THR A 98 -4.51 -9.87 21.28
N LEU A 99 -5.49 -10.61 21.77
CA LEU A 99 -5.92 -10.58 23.16
C LEU A 99 -5.35 -11.76 23.96
N ASP A 100 -5.45 -11.68 25.28
CA ASP A 100 -5.05 -12.74 26.21
C ASP A 100 -6.06 -13.91 26.33
N GLY A 101 -7.25 -13.76 25.75
CA GLY A 101 -8.30 -14.78 25.71
C GLY A 101 -9.12 -14.71 24.43
N ASP A 102 -10.29 -15.35 24.43
CA ASP A 102 -11.18 -15.37 23.26
C ASP A 102 -11.67 -13.95 22.92
N ALA A 103 -11.41 -13.53 21.68
CA ALA A 103 -11.78 -12.24 21.14
C ALA A 103 -13.29 -12.09 20.92
N SER A 104 -14.03 -13.20 20.85
CA SER A 104 -15.49 -13.19 20.71
C SER A 104 -16.18 -12.40 21.84
N GLU A 105 -15.61 -12.41 23.05
CA GLU A 105 -16.11 -11.68 24.22
C GLU A 105 -15.96 -10.15 24.08
N SER A 106 -14.96 -9.69 23.32
CA SER A 106 -14.73 -8.26 23.05
C SER A 106 -15.40 -7.78 21.75
N ALA A 107 -15.99 -8.68 20.95
CA ALA A 107 -16.53 -8.36 19.63
C ALA A 107 -17.65 -7.33 19.68
N ALA A 108 -18.59 -7.46 20.63
CA ALA A 108 -19.72 -6.54 20.76
C ALA A 108 -19.26 -5.13 21.16
N ALA A 109 -18.32 -5.03 22.12
CA ALA A 109 -17.75 -3.76 22.55
C ALA A 109 -16.96 -3.09 21.42
N ALA A 110 -16.17 -3.86 20.67
CA ALA A 110 -15.42 -3.33 19.52
C ALA A 110 -16.33 -2.83 18.38
N ARG A 111 -17.47 -3.49 18.12
CA ARG A 111 -18.45 -3.02 17.12
C ARG A 111 -19.14 -1.71 17.52
N ALA A 112 -19.22 -1.41 18.81
CA ALA A 112 -19.81 -0.18 19.31
C ALA A 112 -18.84 1.01 19.25
N VAL A 113 -17.56 0.79 18.92
CA VAL A 113 -16.56 1.86 18.80
C VAL A 113 -16.89 2.74 17.59
N PRO A 114 -17.04 4.07 17.77
CA PRO A 114 -17.27 5.00 16.66
C PRO A 114 -16.15 4.90 15.62
N GLY A 115 -16.54 4.80 14.35
CA GLY A 115 -15.61 4.70 13.22
C GLY A 115 -15.18 3.29 12.85
N VAL A 116 -15.66 2.25 13.56
CA VAL A 116 -15.48 0.85 13.15
C VAL A 116 -16.59 0.46 12.19
N ASP A 117 -16.22 0.03 10.99
CA ASP A 117 -17.15 -0.38 9.93
C ASP A 117 -17.52 -1.87 10.06
N ARG A 118 -16.55 -2.70 10.45
CA ARG A 118 -16.71 -4.16 10.54
C ARG A 118 -15.76 -4.74 11.57
N VAL A 119 -16.23 -5.76 12.30
CA VAL A 119 -15.40 -6.52 13.25
C VAL A 119 -15.51 -8.00 12.98
N GLU A 120 -14.35 -8.64 12.83
CA GLU A 120 -14.18 -10.08 12.74
C GLU A 120 -13.35 -10.58 13.92
N THR A 121 -13.65 -11.78 14.40
CA THR A 121 -12.93 -12.40 15.52
C THR A 121 -12.58 -13.83 15.19
N GLU A 122 -11.34 -14.23 15.47
CA GLU A 122 -10.83 -15.57 15.23
C GLU A 122 -9.92 -15.98 16.39
N GLY A 123 -10.40 -16.87 17.26
CA GLY A 123 -9.67 -17.26 18.47
C GLY A 123 -9.36 -16.05 19.34
N ARG A 124 -8.08 -15.69 19.47
CA ARG A 124 -7.63 -14.53 20.27
C ARG A 124 -7.48 -13.24 19.48
N THR A 125 -7.78 -13.29 18.18
CA THR A 125 -7.53 -12.18 17.26
C THR A 125 -8.82 -11.42 17.01
N LEU A 126 -8.79 -10.11 17.23
CA LEU A 126 -9.87 -9.18 16.88
C LEU A 126 -9.41 -8.30 15.72
N ARG A 127 -10.13 -8.34 14.61
CA ARG A 127 -9.89 -7.54 13.40
C ARG A 127 -10.98 -6.50 13.27
N ALA A 128 -10.62 -5.23 13.32
CA ALA A 128 -11.52 -4.10 13.13
C ALA A 128 -11.14 -3.34 11.85
N TYR A 129 -12.11 -3.16 10.96
CA TYR A 129 -11.98 -2.39 9.72
C TYR A 129 -12.50 -0.97 9.95
N SER A 130 -11.77 0.03 9.49
CA SER A 130 -12.14 1.43 9.64
C SER A 130 -11.50 2.31 8.58
N GLN A 131 -12.21 3.33 8.11
CA GLN A 131 -11.62 4.38 7.28
C GLN A 131 -10.58 5.25 8.00
N ARG A 132 -10.51 5.19 9.35
CA ARG A 132 -9.58 5.97 10.17
C ARG A 132 -8.92 5.09 11.25
N GLY A 133 -8.15 4.10 10.83
CA GLY A 133 -7.59 3.08 11.72
C GLY A 133 -6.78 3.63 12.90
N GLY A 134 -6.01 4.71 12.72
CA GLY A 134 -5.21 5.31 13.79
C GLY A 134 -6.04 5.91 14.94
N GLU A 135 -7.23 6.43 14.64
CA GLU A 135 -8.10 7.08 15.63
C GLU A 135 -8.85 6.07 16.51
N ILE A 136 -9.10 4.86 16.00
CA ILE A 136 -9.89 3.85 16.70
C ILE A 136 -9.07 2.97 17.66
N ILE A 137 -7.73 2.95 17.57
CA ILE A 137 -6.88 2.09 18.41
C ILE A 137 -7.13 2.31 19.91
N PRO A 138 -7.10 3.55 20.45
CA PRO A 138 -7.31 3.76 21.89
C PRO A 138 -8.71 3.34 22.35
N ALA A 139 -9.71 3.50 21.49
CA ALA A 139 -11.09 3.10 21.80
C ALA A 139 -11.26 1.57 21.77
N LEU A 140 -10.60 0.87 20.85
CA LEU A 140 -10.58 -0.59 20.79
C LEU A 140 -9.85 -1.21 21.99
N ILE A 141 -8.76 -0.60 22.46
CA ILE A 141 -8.07 -1.06 23.69
C ILE A 141 -9.02 -0.95 24.89
N LYS A 142 -9.68 0.21 25.06
CA LYS A 142 -10.68 0.40 26.13
C LYS A 142 -11.84 -0.58 26.03
N ALA A 143 -12.29 -0.89 24.81
CA ALA A 143 -13.35 -1.86 24.58
C ALA A 143 -12.94 -3.28 25.00
N ALA A 144 -11.68 -3.68 24.74
CA ALA A 144 -11.14 -4.95 25.21
C ALA A 144 -11.00 -5.01 26.74
N GLU A 145 -10.49 -3.94 27.35
CA GLU A 145 -10.37 -3.83 28.81
C GLU A 145 -11.72 -3.90 29.52
N GLY A 146 -12.75 -3.23 28.97
CA GLY A 146 -14.12 -3.29 29.46
C GLY A 146 -14.76 -4.68 29.38
N ALA A 147 -14.24 -5.55 28.51
CA ALA A 147 -14.60 -6.96 28.41
C ALA A 147 -13.68 -7.88 29.24
N HIS A 148 -12.88 -7.32 30.15
CA HIS A 148 -11.91 -8.04 30.98
C HIS A 148 -10.83 -8.79 30.17
N ARG A 149 -10.47 -8.27 28.99
CA ARG A 149 -9.38 -8.78 28.15
C ARG A 149 -8.21 -7.81 28.13
N SER A 150 -6.99 -8.35 28.11
CA SER A 150 -5.77 -7.55 27.92
C SER A 150 -5.22 -7.70 26.51
N VAL A 151 -4.82 -6.59 25.91
CA VAL A 151 -4.20 -6.57 24.58
C VAL A 151 -2.72 -6.96 24.70
N LYS A 152 -2.30 -7.96 23.92
CA LYS A 152 -0.93 -8.47 23.84
C LYS A 152 -0.15 -7.93 22.65
N ASP A 153 -0.82 -7.71 21.53
CA ASP A 153 -0.21 -7.18 20.31
C ASP A 153 -1.22 -6.33 19.54
N ILE A 154 -0.72 -5.34 18.81
CA ILE A 154 -1.50 -4.42 17.98
C ILE A 154 -0.79 -4.27 16.64
N GLN A 155 -1.51 -4.57 15.57
CA GLN A 155 -1.02 -4.39 14.21
C GLN A 155 -1.97 -3.49 13.43
N LEU A 156 -1.40 -2.50 12.76
CA LEU A 156 -2.13 -1.61 11.86
C LEU A 156 -1.72 -1.94 10.43
N ARG A 157 -2.70 -2.22 9.58
CA ARG A 157 -2.48 -2.41 8.14
C ARG A 157 -3.29 -1.40 7.36
N GLU A 158 -2.58 -0.49 6.69
CA GLU A 158 -3.17 0.49 5.81
C GLU A 158 -3.66 -0.14 4.49
N PRO A 159 -4.65 0.47 3.83
CA PRO A 159 -5.04 0.04 2.49
C PRO A 159 -3.87 0.20 1.51
N SER A 160 -3.74 -0.75 0.60
CA SER A 160 -2.66 -0.79 -0.41
C SER A 160 -3.18 -0.52 -1.81
N LEU A 161 -2.28 -0.07 -2.70
CA LEU A 161 -2.57 0.04 -4.13
C LEU A 161 -2.98 -1.29 -4.76
N GLU A 162 -2.43 -2.40 -4.27
CA GLU A 162 -2.81 -3.75 -4.70
C GLU A 162 -4.28 -4.04 -4.39
N THR A 163 -4.75 -3.69 -3.19
CA THR A 163 -6.15 -3.87 -2.79
C THR A 163 -7.07 -3.02 -3.67
N LEU A 164 -6.67 -1.78 -3.97
CA LEU A 164 -7.41 -0.93 -4.92
C LEU A 164 -7.43 -1.57 -6.31
N PHE A 165 -6.30 -2.01 -6.83
CA PHE A 165 -6.18 -2.59 -8.17
C PHE A 165 -7.11 -3.81 -8.35
N ILE A 166 -7.09 -4.73 -7.38
CA ILE A 166 -7.99 -5.90 -7.34
C ILE A 166 -9.45 -5.47 -7.39
N SER A 167 -9.82 -4.46 -6.59
CA SER A 167 -11.20 -3.97 -6.54
C SER A 167 -11.66 -3.33 -7.85
N LEU A 168 -10.77 -2.62 -8.55
CA LEU A 168 -11.07 -1.96 -9.82
C LEU A 168 -11.12 -2.93 -11.00
N THR A 169 -10.33 -4.01 -10.94
CA THR A 169 -10.22 -5.00 -12.02
C THR A 169 -11.15 -6.21 -11.84
N GLY A 170 -11.74 -6.37 -10.65
CA GLY A 170 -12.67 -7.47 -10.34
C GLY A 170 -12.01 -8.86 -10.31
N ARG A 171 -10.67 -8.92 -10.21
CA ARG A 171 -9.93 -10.18 -10.12
C ARG A 171 -9.51 -10.43 -8.68
N THR A 172 -10.12 -11.41 -8.02
CA THR A 172 -9.44 -12.08 -6.91
C THR A 172 -8.15 -12.68 -7.46
N LEU A 173 -7.00 -12.41 -6.82
CA LEU A 173 -5.73 -13.08 -7.15
C LEU A 173 -5.98 -14.60 -7.08
N GLU A 174 -5.97 -15.27 -8.23
CA GLU A 174 -5.74 -16.72 -8.32
C GLU A 174 -4.24 -17.01 -8.25
#